data_AF-A0A060CNE6-F1
#
_entry.id   AF-A0A060CNE6-F1
#
_cell.length_a   1.000
_cell.length_b   1.000
_cell.length_c   1.000
_cell.angle_alpha   90.00
_cell.angle_beta   90.00
_cell.angle_gamma   90.00
#
_symmetry.space_group_name_H-M   'P 1'
#
loop_
_entity.id
_entity.type
_entity.pdbx_description
1 polymer ?
#
loop_
_entity_poly.entity_id
_entity_poly.type
_entity_poly.pdbx_seq_one_letter_code
_entity_poly.pdbx_strand_id
1 'polypeptide(L)'
;MDFKLYQMDVKSAFLNGYIMEEVYVGQPPDFENHLHPDYVFKLHKALYGLKQAPRAWYERLSNFLIENKFKRGNVDKTLFIKRKEMTYCLCKFMWMI
;
A
#
# COMPACT_ATOMS: atom_id res chain seq x y z
N MET A 1 -30.21 4.52 12.72
CA MET A 1 -28.79 4.84 12.97
C MET A 1 -28.18 5.16 11.62
N ASP A 2 -27.89 6.43 11.36
CA ASP A 2 -27.34 6.85 10.07
C ASP A 2 -25.82 6.78 10.13
N PHE A 3 -25.25 5.71 9.56
CA PHE A 3 -23.81 5.58 9.42
C PHE A 3 -23.37 6.27 8.14
N LYS A 4 -22.56 7.33 8.27
CA LYS A 4 -21.99 8.02 7.12
C LYS A 4 -20.82 7.21 6.56
N LEU A 5 -21.05 6.57 5.40
CA LEU A 5 -20.03 5.83 4.67
C LEU A 5 -19.22 6.78 3.79
N TYR A 6 -17.89 6.68 3.87
CA TYR A 6 -16.98 7.31 2.94
C TYR A 6 -16.19 6.23 2.23
N GLN A 7 -16.07 6.34 0.91
CA GLN A 7 -15.25 5.46 0.08
C GLN A 7 -14.12 6.29 -0.53
N MET A 8 -12.93 5.72 -0.55
CA MET A 8 -11.73 6.34 -1.12
C MET A 8 -11.03 5.30 -1.98
N ASP A 9 -10.80 5.63 -3.23
CA ASP A 9 -9.96 4.85 -4.14
C ASP A 9 -8.57 5.47 -4.21
N VAL A 10 -7.54 4.68 -3.91
CA VAL A 10 -6.16 5.15 -3.83
C VAL A 10 -5.46 4.83 -5.14
N LYS A 11 -5.26 5.86 -5.96
CA LYS A 11 -4.48 5.74 -7.20
C LYS A 11 -3.05 5.33 -6.90
N SER A 12 -2.53 4.38 -7.68
CA SER A 12 -1.15 3.90 -7.60
C SER A 12 -0.76 3.41 -6.20
N ALA A 13 -1.68 2.77 -5.48
CA ALA A 13 -1.52 2.27 -4.12
C ALA A 13 -0.18 1.54 -3.89
N PHE A 14 0.21 0.64 -4.80
CA PHE A 14 1.45 -0.13 -4.67
C PHE A 14 2.72 0.73 -4.69
N LEU A 15 2.73 1.85 -5.43
CA LEU A 15 3.89 2.76 -5.48
C LEU A 15 4.18 3.46 -4.14
N ASN A 16 3.28 3.32 -3.17
CA ASN A 16 3.47 3.82 -1.81
C ASN A 16 4.02 2.77 -0.84
N GLY A 17 3.98 1.48 -1.22
CA GLY A 17 4.60 0.40 -0.44
C GLY A 17 6.10 0.33 -0.68
N TYR A 18 6.87 0.19 0.39
CA TYR A 18 8.31 -0.07 0.31
C TYR A 18 8.56 -1.56 0.25
N ILE A 19 9.45 -1.99 -0.63
CA ILE A 19 9.89 -3.39 -0.66
C ILE A 19 11.15 -3.55 0.18
N MET A 20 11.15 -4.57 1.04
CA MET A 20 12.31 -4.92 1.87
C MET A 20 13.27 -5.85 1.14
N GLU A 21 12.73 -6.63 0.20
CA GLU A 21 13.49 -7.55 -0.65
C GLU A 21 14.24 -6.78 -1.74
N GLU A 22 15.42 -7.28 -2.12
CA GLU A 22 16.14 -6.74 -3.26
C GLU A 22 15.53 -7.26 -4.56
N VAL A 23 14.81 -6.37 -5.25
CA VAL A 23 14.24 -6.65 -6.57
C VAL A 23 14.92 -5.75 -7.58
N TYR A 24 15.38 -6.39 -8.66
CA TYR A 24 15.93 -5.71 -9.82
C TYR A 24 15.02 -5.96 -11.01
N VAL A 25 14.87 -4.94 -11.86
CA VAL A 25 14.15 -5.04 -13.13
C VAL A 25 15.06 -4.62 -14.26
N GLY A 26 14.83 -5.22 -15.44
CA GLY A 26 15.48 -4.79 -16.66
C GLY A 26 15.19 -3.31 -16.95
N GLN A 27 16.02 -2.72 -17.80
CA GLN A 27 15.81 -1.34 -18.22
C GLN A 27 14.45 -1.22 -18.91
N PRO A 28 13.61 -0.25 -18.52
CA PRO A 28 12.36 -0.06 -19.21
C PRO A 28 12.62 0.36 -20.66
N PRO A 29 11.72 -0.02 -21.59
CA PRO A 29 11.73 0.56 -22.93
C PRO A 29 11.80 2.08 -22.86
N ASP A 30 12.58 2.70 -23.74
CA ASP A 30 12.82 4.14 -23.81
C ASP A 30 13.65 4.76 -22.66
N PHE A 31 14.11 3.95 -21.70
CA PHE A 31 15.00 4.37 -20.59
C PHE A 31 16.33 3.62 -20.60
N GLU A 32 16.64 2.93 -21.70
CA GLU A 32 17.84 2.13 -21.86
C GLU A 32 19.10 3.01 -21.94
N ASN A 33 20.13 2.63 -21.20
CA ASN A 33 21.44 3.27 -21.27
C ASN A 33 22.32 2.54 -22.28
N HIS A 34 22.58 3.20 -23.42
CA HIS A 34 23.37 2.61 -24.51
C HIS A 34 24.85 2.36 -24.13
N LEU A 35 25.38 3.09 -23.15
CA LEU A 35 26.74 2.90 -22.64
C LEU A 35 26.83 1.72 -21.67
N HIS A 36 25.69 1.37 -21.04
CA HIS A 36 25.60 0.33 -20.03
C HIS A 36 24.35 -0.54 -20.27
N PRO A 37 24.33 -1.35 -21.35
CA PRO A 37 23.16 -2.16 -21.70
C PRO A 37 22.83 -3.22 -20.64
N ASP A 38 23.84 -3.70 -19.91
CA ASP A 38 23.69 -4.78 -18.91
C ASP A 38 23.21 -4.28 -17.54
N TYR A 39 22.96 -2.97 -17.39
CA TYR A 39 22.49 -2.41 -16.13
C TYR A 39 21.02 -2.76 -15.87
N VAL A 40 20.69 -2.82 -14.58
CA VAL A 40 19.34 -3.09 -14.10
C VAL A 40 18.95 -2.04 -13.07
N PHE A 41 17.65 -1.77 -12.96
CA PHE A 41 17.13 -0.84 -11.96
C PHE A 41 16.78 -1.58 -10.68
N LYS A 42 17.31 -1.11 -9.55
CA LYS A 42 16.87 -1.56 -8.22
C LYS A 42 15.56 -0.89 -7.87
N LEU A 43 14.55 -1.69 -7.54
CA LEU A 43 13.28 -1.18 -7.05
C LEU A 43 13.39 -0.83 -5.56
N HIS A 44 12.92 0.37 -5.19
CA HIS A 44 12.76 0.78 -3.80
C HIS A 44 11.29 0.74 -3.34
N LYS A 45 10.37 0.74 -4.31
CA LYS A 45 8.93 0.77 -4.11
C LYS A 45 8.29 -0.41 -4.82
N ALA A 46 7.17 -0.87 -4.29
CA ALA A 46 6.40 -1.94 -4.88
C ALA A 46 5.80 -1.49 -6.22
N LEU A 47 6.01 -2.30 -7.26
CA LEU A 47 5.36 -2.15 -8.56
C LEU A 47 4.19 -3.12 -8.69
N TYR A 48 3.27 -2.81 -9.59
CA TYR A 48 2.21 -3.74 -9.97
C TYR A 48 2.82 -5.05 -10.52
N GLY A 49 2.16 -6.18 -10.25
CA GLY A 49 2.61 -7.50 -10.68
C GLY A 49 3.65 -8.15 -9.76
N LEU A 50 4.26 -7.41 -8.82
CA LEU A 50 5.09 -8.01 -7.78
C LEU A 50 4.21 -8.74 -6.76
N LYS A 51 4.57 -9.99 -6.43
CA LYS A 51 3.84 -10.82 -5.45
C LYS A 51 3.79 -10.17 -4.05
N GLN A 52 4.82 -9.41 -3.71
CA GLN A 52 4.96 -8.71 -2.43
C GLN A 52 4.33 -7.31 -2.41
N ALA A 53 3.92 -6.76 -3.57
CA ALA A 53 3.37 -5.41 -3.63
C ALA A 53 2.11 -5.19 -2.78
N PRO A 54 1.13 -6.12 -2.75
CA PRO A 54 -0.03 -5.99 -1.87
C PRO A 54 0.37 -5.92 -0.39
N ARG A 55 1.28 -6.79 0.04
CA ARG A 55 1.78 -6.82 1.42
C ARG A 55 2.51 -5.53 1.80
N ALA A 56 3.44 -5.07 0.95
CA ALA A 56 4.20 -3.85 1.16
C ALA A 56 3.27 -2.62 1.32
N TRP A 57 2.22 -2.55 0.52
CA TRP A 57 1.21 -1.49 0.63
C TRP A 57 0.39 -1.61 1.92
N TYR A 58 -0.10 -2.81 2.23
CA TYR A 58 -0.87 -3.05 3.45
C TYR A 58 -0.08 -2.71 4.72
N GLU A 59 1.20 -3.08 4.80
CA GLU A 59 2.06 -2.74 5.93
C GLU A 59 2.24 -1.22 6.06
N ARG A 60 2.50 -0.52 4.94
CA ARG A 60 2.63 0.94 4.93
C ARG A 60 1.37 1.64 5.44
N LEU A 61 0.20 1.29 4.89
CA LEU A 61 -1.04 1.96 5.27
C LEU A 61 -1.49 1.56 6.68
N SER A 62 -1.28 0.30 7.08
CA SER A 62 -1.53 -0.16 8.45
C SER A 62 -0.76 0.68 9.47
N ASN A 63 0.55 0.85 9.26
CA ASN A 63 1.40 1.63 10.17
C ASN A 63 0.93 3.08 10.23
N PHE A 64 0.65 3.70 9.07
CA PHE A 64 0.11 5.05 9.00
C PHE A 64 -1.20 5.20 9.78
N LEU A 65 -2.15 4.27 9.65
CA LEU A 65 -3.42 4.30 10.37
C LEU A 65 -3.22 4.17 11.89
N ILE A 66 -2.32 3.28 12.32
CA ILE A 66 -1.99 3.08 13.74
C ILE A 66 -1.37 4.33 14.34
N GLU A 67 -0.39 4.94 13.65
CA GLU A 67 0.22 6.23 14.04
C GLU A 67 -0.85 7.33 14.20
N ASN A 68 -1.85 7.31 13.32
CA ASN A 68 -3.01 8.20 13.34
C ASN A 68 -4.13 7.78 14.31
N LYS A 69 -3.83 6.92 15.29
CA LYS A 69 -4.72 6.49 16.39
C LYS A 69 -5.93 5.66 15.96
N PHE A 70 -5.87 5.02 14.79
CA PHE A 70 -6.81 3.95 14.49
C PHE A 70 -6.41 2.68 15.23
N LYS A 71 -7.41 1.90 15.65
CA LYS A 71 -7.22 0.57 16.23
C LYS A 71 -7.58 -0.48 15.20
N ARG A 72 -6.72 -1.49 15.04
CA ARG A 72 -7.01 -2.65 14.18
C ARG A 72 -8.16 -3.45 14.79
N GLY A 73 -9.08 -3.92 13.94
CA GLY A 73 -10.20 -4.76 14.33
C GLY A 73 -9.72 -6.07 14.93
N ASN A 74 -10.48 -6.59 15.91
CA ASN A 74 -10.11 -7.82 16.58
C ASN A 74 -10.38 -9.05 15.69
N VAL A 75 -11.58 -9.08 15.10
CA VAL A 75 -12.07 -10.15 14.21
C VAL A 75 -11.52 -9.99 12.79
N ASP A 76 -11.68 -8.80 12.19
CA ASP A 76 -11.17 -8.49 10.86
C ASP A 76 -9.92 -7.61 10.96
N LYS A 77 -8.76 -8.17 10.59
CA LYS A 77 -7.46 -7.47 10.62
C LYS A 77 -7.33 -6.40 9.54
N THR A 78 -8.17 -6.43 8.52
CA THR A 78 -8.22 -5.42 7.43
C THR A 78 -9.06 -4.20 7.78
N LEU A 79 -9.82 -4.28 8.89
CA LEU A 79 -10.64 -3.20 9.39
C LEU A 79 -9.89 -2.39 10.46
N PHE A 80 -9.93 -1.07 10.34
CA PHE A 80 -9.37 -0.11 11.28
C PHE A 80 -10.46 0.84 11.75
N ILE A 81 -10.49 1.09 13.06
CA ILE A 81 -11.56 1.85 13.72
C ILE A 81 -10.95 2.99 14.52
N LYS A 82 -11.44 4.21 14.32
CA LYS A 82 -11.13 5.36 15.16
C LYS A 82 -12.42 5.99 15.64
N ARG A 83 -12.57 6.10 16.97
CA ARG A 83 -13.68 6.82 17.58
C ARG A 83 -13.32 8.30 17.71
N LYS A 84 -14.20 9.18 17.26
CA LYS A 84 -14.12 10.62 17.48
C LYS A 84 -15.46 11.07 18.05
N GLU A 85 -15.47 11.39 19.35
CA GLU A 85 -16.69 11.77 20.10
C GLU A 85 -17.80 10.70 19.96
N MET A 86 -18.87 11.03 19.23
CA MET A 86 -19.99 10.14 18.91
C MET A 86 -19.91 9.50 17.52
N THR A 87 -18.89 9.82 16.72
CA THR A 87 -18.71 9.27 15.37
C THR A 87 -17.65 8.17 15.37
N TYR A 88 -17.89 7.13 14.58
CA TYR A 88 -16.90 6.10 14.27
C TYR A 88 -16.40 6.30 12.84
N CYS A 89 -15.08 6.38 12.68
CA CYS A 89 -14.43 6.28 11.39
C CYS A 89 -13.99 4.84 11.19
N LEU A 90 -14.55 4.17 10.18
CA LEU A 90 -14.20 2.83 9.76
C LEU A 90 -13.37 2.93 8.47
N CYS A 91 -12.18 2.37 8.49
CA CYS A 91 -11.34 2.21 7.31
C CYS A 91 -11.14 0.73 7.07
N LYS A 92 -11.66 0.20 5.95
CA LYS A 92 -11.51 -1.20 5.58
C LYS A 92 -10.69 -1.30 4.32
N PHE A 93 -9.70 -2.18 4.36
CA PHE A 93 -9.01 -2.63 3.16
C PHE A 93 -9.86 -3.68 2.45
N MET A 94 -10.34 -3.33 1.27
CA MET A 94 -11.02 -4.24 0.37
C MET A 94 -10.12 -4.31 -0.86
N TRP A 95 -9.80 -5.53 -1.33
CA TRP A 95 -8.95 -5.84 -2.50
C TRP A 95 -7.44 -5.94 -2.24
N MET A 96 -6.99 -7.19 -2.11
CA MET A 96 -5.63 -7.65 -2.42
C MET A 96 -5.73 -9.05 -3.03
N ILE A 97 -6.33 -9.14 -4.21
CA ILE A 97 -6.18 -10.27 -5.15
C ILE A 97 -6.14 -9.67 -6.55
#